data_AF-A0A498EFY9-F1
#
_entry.id   AF-A0A498EFY9-F1
#
_cell.length_a   1.000
_cell.length_b   1.000
_cell.length_c   1.000
_cell.angle_alpha   90.00
_cell.angle_beta   90.00
_cell.angle_gamma   90.00
#
_symmetry.space_group_name_H-M   'P 1'
#
loop_
_entity.id
_entity.type
_entity.pdbx_description
1 polymer ?
#
loop_
_entity_poly.entity_id
_entity_poly.type
_entity_poly.pdbx_seq_one_letter_code
_entity_poly.pdbx_strand_id
1 'polypeptide(L)'
;MSCPDCDGDLAVFAVPEPLESHAPEAALTVGLCADCLRLHSTEAPPSDGASRPLAGALPDGDAGAAVALLVGMLDSLALNRAGIVDCVEFAERSGTDVHLTLDRLQQTATAPHFDVARRQRQLDAFL
;
A
#
# COMPACT_ATOMS: atom_id res chain seq x y z
N MET A 1 -11.05 -6.01 -10.84
CA MET A 1 -12.08 -5.11 -10.30
C MET A 1 -11.55 -3.70 -10.38
N SER A 2 -12.46 -2.74 -10.51
CA SER A 2 -12.13 -1.33 -10.64
C SER A 2 -12.23 -0.63 -9.30
N CYS A 3 -11.41 0.40 -9.10
CA CYS A 3 -11.42 1.24 -7.91
C CYS A 3 -12.78 1.95 -7.78
N PRO A 4 -13.48 1.86 -6.64
CA PRO A 4 -14.77 2.52 -6.43
C PRO A 4 -14.75 4.04 -6.57
N ASP A 5 -13.59 4.69 -6.42
CA ASP A 5 -13.45 6.14 -6.46
C ASP A 5 -13.08 6.70 -7.84
N CYS A 6 -12.40 5.92 -8.69
CA CYS A 6 -11.86 6.42 -9.96
C CYS A 6 -11.91 5.43 -11.13
N ASP A 7 -12.53 4.27 -10.94
CA ASP A 7 -12.63 3.16 -11.89
C ASP A 7 -11.29 2.55 -12.38
N GLY A 8 -10.16 2.98 -11.80
CA GLY A 8 -8.81 2.48 -12.13
C GLY A 8 -8.54 1.04 -11.67
N ASP A 9 -7.46 0.45 -12.17
CA ASP A 9 -7.11 -0.94 -11.87
C ASP A 9 -6.57 -1.11 -10.43
N LEU A 10 -6.93 -2.24 -9.80
CA LEU A 10 -6.51 -2.59 -8.44
C LEU A 10 -5.42 -3.66 -8.44
N ALA A 11 -4.31 -3.39 -7.74
CA ALA A 11 -3.35 -4.40 -7.33
C ALA A 11 -3.86 -5.07 -6.05
N VAL A 12 -4.15 -6.36 -6.11
CA VAL A 12 -4.78 -7.11 -5.00
C VAL A 12 -3.73 -7.94 -4.27
N PHE A 13 -3.73 -7.86 -2.94
CA PHE A 13 -2.78 -8.53 -2.06
C PHE A 13 -3.49 -9.28 -0.94
N ALA A 14 -2.98 -10.45 -0.57
CA ALA A 14 -3.35 -11.10 0.69
C ALA A 14 -2.70 -10.34 1.85
N VAL A 15 -3.46 -10.11 2.92
CA VAL A 15 -2.95 -9.44 4.12
C VAL A 15 -2.11 -10.44 4.92
N PRO A 16 -0.85 -10.10 5.28
CA PRO A 16 -0.03 -10.97 6.10
C PRO A 16 -0.60 -11.08 7.51
N GLU A 17 -0.58 -12.29 8.10
CA GLU A 17 -1.08 -12.56 9.46
C GLU A 17 -0.60 -11.52 10.51
N PRO A 18 0.68 -11.09 10.53
CA PRO A 18 1.14 -10.09 11.50
C PRO A 18 0.52 -8.69 11.35
N LEU A 19 -0.11 -8.39 10.22
CA LEU A 19 -0.66 -7.07 9.86
C LEU A 19 -2.18 -7.06 9.73
N GLU A 20 -2.88 -8.17 9.99
CA GLU A 20 -4.34 -8.27 9.88
C GLU A 20 -5.10 -7.24 10.73
N SER A 21 -4.56 -6.87 11.89
CA SER A 21 -5.13 -5.85 12.77
C SER A 21 -5.15 -4.45 12.17
N HIS A 22 -4.31 -4.20 11.16
CA HIS A 22 -4.21 -2.92 10.46
C HIS A 22 -4.98 -2.91 9.14
N ALA A 23 -5.55 -4.05 8.73
CA ALA A 23 -6.36 -4.13 7.52
C ALA A 23 -7.72 -3.43 7.70
N PRO A 24 -8.21 -2.72 6.67
CA PRO A 24 -9.54 -2.13 6.72
C PRO A 24 -10.58 -3.23 6.89
N GLU A 25 -11.53 -3.02 7.80
CA GLU A 25 -12.65 -3.94 8.06
C GLU A 25 -12.21 -5.37 8.45
N ALA A 26 -10.98 -5.53 8.94
CA ALA A 26 -10.38 -6.84 9.19
C ALA A 26 -10.40 -7.78 7.96
N ALA A 27 -10.28 -7.19 6.76
CA ALA A 27 -10.25 -7.93 5.51
C ALA A 27 -8.95 -8.74 5.36
N LEU A 28 -9.07 -9.97 4.85
CA LEU A 28 -7.92 -10.84 4.55
C LEU A 28 -7.26 -10.50 3.20
N THR A 29 -7.89 -9.65 2.41
CA THR A 29 -7.38 -9.23 1.10
C THR A 29 -7.72 -7.77 0.87
N VAL A 30 -6.75 -7.03 0.33
CA VAL A 30 -6.86 -5.60 0.05
C VAL A 30 -6.46 -5.30 -1.38
N GLY A 31 -7.12 -4.31 -1.98
CA GLY A 31 -6.82 -3.79 -3.31
C GLY A 31 -6.30 -2.36 -3.23
N LEU A 32 -5.09 -2.11 -3.73
CA LEU A 32 -4.54 -0.78 -3.90
C LEU A 32 -4.74 -0.29 -5.33
N CYS A 33 -5.38 0.86 -5.50
CA CYS A 33 -5.56 1.45 -6.81
C CYS A 33 -4.24 1.97 -7.41
N ALA A 34 -3.98 1.63 -8.67
CA ALA A 34 -2.80 2.10 -9.39
C ALA A 34 -2.82 3.60 -9.70
N ASP A 35 -4.00 4.19 -9.83
CA ASP A 35 -4.16 5.60 -10.22
C ASP A 35 -4.23 6.54 -9.02
N CYS A 36 -5.12 6.25 -8.07
CA CYS A 36 -5.41 7.16 -6.95
C CYS A 36 -4.78 6.75 -5.61
N LEU A 37 -4.14 5.58 -5.54
CA LEU A 37 -3.51 5.01 -4.34
C LEU A 37 -4.47 4.80 -3.15
N ARG A 38 -5.79 4.76 -3.39
CA ARG A 38 -6.75 4.34 -2.36
C ARG A 38 -6.66 2.84 -2.14
N LEU A 39 -6.70 2.46 -0.87
CA LEU A 39 -6.77 1.07 -0.42
C LEU A 39 -8.22 0.69 -0.13
N HIS A 40 -8.62 -0.49 -0.59
CA HIS A 40 -9.96 -1.03 -0.38
C HIS A 40 -9.90 -2.46 0.16
N SER A 41 -10.84 -2.82 1.05
CA SER A 41 -11.12 -4.23 1.33
C SER A 41 -11.65 -4.91 0.08
N THR A 42 -11.30 -6.18 -0.13
CA THR A 42 -11.75 -6.92 -1.31
C THR A 42 -11.82 -8.42 -1.06
N GLU A 43 -12.70 -9.11 -1.79
CA GLU A 43 -12.81 -10.58 -1.79
C GLU A 43 -12.14 -11.20 -3.05
N ALA A 44 -11.56 -10.38 -3.92
CA ALA A 44 -10.85 -10.89 -5.10
C ALA A 44 -9.59 -11.65 -4.70
N PRO A 45 -9.16 -12.66 -5.48
CA PRO A 45 -7.88 -13.32 -5.23
C PRO A 45 -6.72 -12.33 -5.42
N PRO A 46 -5.59 -12.54 -4.70
CA PRO A 46 -4.36 -11.80 -4.94
C PRO A 46 -3.97 -11.84 -6.41
N SER A 47 -3.56 -10.70 -6.92
CA SER A 47 -2.95 -10.57 -8.24
C SER A 47 -1.45 -10.74 -8.08
N ASP A 48 -0.80 -11.40 -9.05
CA ASP A 48 0.65 -11.63 -9.05
C ASP A 48 1.25 -11.42 -10.45
N GLY A 49 2.57 -11.21 -10.50
CA GLY A 49 3.36 -11.26 -11.73
C GLY A 49 3.40 -9.94 -12.52
N ALA A 50 4.11 -9.96 -13.65
CA ALA A 50 4.50 -8.74 -14.38
C ALA A 50 3.32 -7.96 -14.99
N SER A 51 2.16 -8.58 -15.17
CA SER A 51 0.94 -7.93 -15.69
C SER A 51 0.09 -7.29 -14.59
N ARG A 52 0.47 -7.46 -13.32
CA ARG A 52 -0.27 -6.89 -12.19
C ARG A 52 -0.15 -5.35 -12.19
N PRO A 53 -1.23 -4.62 -11.85
CA PRO A 53 -1.13 -3.19 -11.63
C PRO A 53 -0.05 -2.88 -10.59
N LEU A 54 0.76 -1.84 -10.83
CA LEU A 54 1.88 -1.47 -9.97
C LEU A 54 3.01 -2.54 -9.85
N ALA A 55 3.10 -3.56 -10.71
CA ALA A 55 4.18 -4.56 -10.65
C ALA A 55 5.60 -3.97 -10.74
N GLY A 56 5.76 -2.81 -11.39
CA GLY A 56 7.04 -2.09 -11.46
C GLY A 56 7.34 -1.22 -10.24
N ALA A 57 6.33 -0.93 -9.42
CA ALA A 57 6.47 -0.06 -8.24
C ALA A 57 6.47 -0.88 -6.94
N LEU A 58 5.57 -1.85 -6.82
CA LEU A 58 5.37 -2.70 -5.64
C LEU A 58 5.90 -4.12 -5.87
N PRO A 59 6.58 -4.72 -4.88
CA PRO A 59 6.89 -6.14 -4.90
C PRO A 59 5.62 -7.00 -4.81
N ASP A 60 5.76 -8.29 -5.14
CA ASP A 60 4.70 -9.29 -4.93
C ASP A 60 4.70 -9.80 -3.48
N GLY A 61 3.64 -10.53 -3.10
CA GLY A 61 3.52 -11.21 -1.82
C GLY A 61 3.43 -10.28 -0.61
N ASP A 62 3.84 -10.79 0.56
CA ASP A 62 3.64 -10.13 1.85
C ASP A 62 4.32 -8.76 1.96
N ALA A 63 5.47 -8.59 1.33
CA ALA A 63 6.16 -7.29 1.33
C ALA A 63 5.37 -6.23 0.53
N GLY A 64 4.77 -6.63 -0.60
CA GLY A 64 3.87 -5.77 -1.38
C GLY A 64 2.61 -5.42 -0.60
N ALA A 65 2.04 -6.41 0.10
CA ALA A 65 0.88 -6.23 0.95
C ALA A 65 1.14 -5.24 2.10
N ALA A 66 2.29 -5.36 2.77
CA ALA A 66 2.68 -4.45 3.85
C ALA A 66 2.82 -3.00 3.35
N VAL A 67 3.42 -2.79 2.18
CA VAL A 67 3.49 -1.44 1.59
C VAL A 67 2.12 -0.95 1.15
N ALA A 68 1.25 -1.81 0.61
CA ALA A 68 -0.11 -1.42 0.25
C ALA A 68 -0.92 -0.95 1.48
N LEU A 69 -0.81 -1.66 2.61
CA LEU A 69 -1.41 -1.26 3.88
C LEU A 69 -0.84 0.07 4.37
N LEU A 70 0.48 0.22 4.35
CA LEU A 70 1.15 1.48 4.69
C LEU A 70 0.57 2.65 3.87
N VAL A 71 0.50 2.51 2.54
CA VAL A 71 -0.02 3.55 1.63
C VAL A 71 -1.46 3.94 2.00
N GLY A 72 -2.31 2.96 2.32
CA GLY A 72 -3.69 3.20 2.78
C GLY A 72 -3.78 3.98 4.10
N MET A 73 -2.72 4.01 4.91
CA MET A 73 -2.64 4.71 6.19
C MET A 73 -1.97 6.09 6.12
N LEU A 74 -1.29 6.42 5.01
CA LEU A 74 -0.52 7.66 4.85
C LEU A 74 -1.40 8.91 4.72
N ASP A 75 -2.70 8.75 4.52
CA ASP A 75 -3.66 9.86 4.53
C ASP A 75 -3.78 10.49 5.93
N SER A 76 -3.49 9.73 6.99
CA SER A 76 -3.53 10.18 8.39
C SER A 76 -2.46 9.53 9.28
N LEU A 77 -1.23 10.06 9.22
CA LEU A 77 -0.10 9.59 10.04
C LEU A 77 -0.39 9.59 11.55
N ALA A 78 -1.14 10.58 12.04
CA ALA A 78 -1.41 10.72 13.46
C ALA A 78 -2.33 9.61 13.99
N LEU A 79 -3.33 9.21 13.21
CA LEU A 79 -4.28 8.16 13.61
C LEU A 79 -3.67 6.77 13.44
N ASN A 80 -2.82 6.59 12.44
CA ASN A 80 -2.34 5.28 12.03
C ASN A 80 -0.91 4.98 12.51
N ARG A 81 -0.41 5.67 13.55
CA ARG A 81 1.00 5.60 13.98
C ARG A 81 1.51 4.17 14.16
N ALA A 82 0.80 3.36 14.93
CA ALA A 82 1.22 1.99 15.23
C ALA A 82 1.27 1.13 13.97
N GLY A 83 0.20 1.15 13.16
CA GLY A 83 0.14 0.39 11.91
C GLY A 83 1.19 0.81 10.89
N ILE A 84 1.49 2.09 10.79
CA ILE A 84 2.57 2.60 9.92
C ILE A 84 3.91 2.00 10.33
N VAL A 85 4.26 2.04 11.62
CA VAL A 85 5.53 1.47 12.11
C VAL A 85 5.59 -0.02 11.84
N ASP A 86 4.54 -0.77 12.18
CA ASP A 86 4.49 -2.22 12.00
C ASP A 86 4.63 -2.61 10.51
N CYS A 87 3.96 -1.90 9.61
CA CYS A 87 4.05 -2.15 8.17
C CYS A 87 5.44 -1.82 7.62
N VAL A 88 6.06 -0.73 8.07
CA VAL A 88 7.42 -0.36 7.65
C VAL A 88 8.43 -1.40 8.12
N GLU A 89 8.39 -1.76 9.40
CA GLU A 89 9.29 -2.77 9.96
C GLU A 89 9.13 -4.12 9.25
N PHE A 90 7.89 -4.53 8.97
CA PHE A 90 7.62 -5.77 8.26
C PHE A 90 8.17 -5.74 6.83
N ALA A 91 7.92 -4.65 6.08
CA ALA A 91 8.38 -4.52 4.70
C ALA A 91 9.91 -4.51 4.60
N GLU A 92 10.59 -3.74 5.45
CA GLU A 92 12.05 -3.65 5.49
C GLU A 92 12.69 -4.98 5.89
N ARG A 93 12.14 -5.67 6.90
CA ARG A 93 12.59 -7.03 7.29
C ARG A 93 12.37 -8.06 6.19
N SER A 94 11.39 -7.83 5.32
CA SER A 94 11.12 -8.64 4.13
C SER A 94 11.97 -8.24 2.93
N GLY A 95 12.93 -7.31 3.11
CA GLY A 95 13.89 -6.89 2.08
C GLY A 95 13.37 -5.82 1.12
N THR A 96 12.28 -5.13 1.45
CA THR A 96 11.73 -4.03 0.64
C THR A 96 12.12 -2.69 1.23
N ASP A 97 12.85 -1.89 0.45
CA ASP A 97 13.11 -0.49 0.77
C ASP A 97 11.82 0.32 0.58
N VAL A 98 11.22 0.74 1.70
CA VAL A 98 9.92 1.42 1.72
C VAL A 98 10.01 2.79 1.07
N HIS A 99 11.08 3.55 1.31
CA HIS A 99 11.22 4.91 0.77
C HIS A 99 11.40 4.89 -0.75
N LEU A 100 12.19 3.96 -1.27
CA LEU A 100 12.33 3.74 -2.70
C LEU A 100 11.00 3.29 -3.33
N THR A 101 10.23 2.46 -2.64
CA THR A 101 8.92 1.99 -3.10
C THR A 101 7.92 3.14 -3.17
N LEU A 102 7.87 4.01 -2.15
CA LEU A 102 7.01 5.20 -2.16
C LEU A 102 7.40 6.20 -3.26
N ASP A 103 8.69 6.40 -3.51
CA ASP A 103 9.18 7.24 -4.62
C ASP A 103 8.74 6.69 -5.99
N ARG A 104 8.84 5.36 -6.19
CA ARG A 104 8.33 4.71 -7.41
C ARG A 104 6.81 4.84 -7.55
N LEU A 105 6.06 4.70 -6.46
CA LEU A 105 4.61 4.87 -6.46
C LEU A 105 4.21 6.30 -6.83
N GLN A 106 4.92 7.31 -6.31
CA GLN A 106 4.70 8.71 -6.68
C GLN A 106 4.89 8.94 -8.18
N GLN A 107 5.86 8.26 -8.81
CA GLN A 107 6.14 8.38 -10.24
C GLN A 107 5.15 7.60 -11.12
N THR A 108 4.54 6.55 -10.56
CA THR A 108 3.64 5.64 -11.29
C THR A 108 2.17 6.07 -11.19
N ALA A 109 1.74 6.57 -10.04
CA ALA A 109 0.35 6.93 -9.79
C ALA A 109 -0.05 8.23 -10.52
N THR A 110 -1.16 8.17 -11.25
CA THR A 110 -1.62 9.29 -12.08
C THR A 110 -2.24 10.42 -11.27
N ALA A 111 -3.04 10.10 -10.25
CA ALA A 111 -3.85 11.06 -9.50
C ALA A 111 -4.00 10.64 -8.02
N PRO A 112 -2.90 10.54 -7.26
CA PRO A 112 -2.95 10.08 -5.88
C PRO A 112 -3.84 11.00 -5.02
N HIS A 113 -4.66 10.39 -4.16
CA HIS A 113 -5.62 11.15 -3.33
C HIS A 113 -4.95 11.95 -2.19
N PHE A 114 -3.64 11.81 -2.02
CA PHE A 114 -2.80 12.58 -1.11
C PHE A 114 -1.46 12.92 -1.76
N ASP A 115 -0.76 13.91 -1.20
CA ASP A 115 0.58 14.30 -1.64
C ASP A 115 1.62 13.29 -1.11
N VAL A 116 1.97 12.29 -1.95
CA VAL A 116 2.93 11.22 -1.62
C VAL A 116 4.28 11.79 -1.19
N ALA A 117 4.80 12.77 -1.92
CA ALA A 117 6.09 13.41 -1.62
C ALA A 117 6.10 14.04 -0.23
N ARG A 118 4.99 14.72 0.14
CA ARG A 118 4.83 15.31 1.46
C ARG A 118 4.74 14.24 2.54
N ARG A 119 4.01 13.15 2.32
CA ARG A 119 3.86 12.06 3.30
C ARG A 119 5.16 11.31 3.52
N GLN A 120 5.94 11.07 2.46
CA GLN A 120 7.25 10.46 2.56
C GLN A 120 8.20 11.30 3.44
N ARG A 121 8.28 12.61 3.22
CA ARG A 121 9.09 13.51 4.09
C ARG A 121 8.62 13.53 5.54
N GLN A 122 7.30 13.40 5.76
CA GLN A 122 6.76 13.32 7.12
C GLN A 122 7.08 11.99 7.78
N LEU A 123 7.08 10.89 7.02
CA LEU A 123 7.48 9.57 7.48
C LEU A 123 8.95 9.53 7.90
N ASP A 124 9.85 10.15 7.12
CA ASP A 124 11.28 10.29 7.46
C ASP A 124 11.52 10.98 8.82
N ALA A 125 10.68 11.95 9.17
CA ALA A 125 10.78 12.70 10.42
C ALA A 125 10.07 12.00 11.60
N PHE A 126 9.29 10.95 11.31
CA PHE A 126 8.36 10.31 12.24
C PHE A 126 8.87 8.97 12.78
N LEU A 127 9.63 8.24 11.95
CA LEU A 127 10.34 7.00 12.27
C LEU A 127 11.69 7.31 12.94
#